data_AF-A0A8S9RPC1-F1
#
_entry.id   AF-A0A8S9RPC1-F1
#
_cell.length_a   1.000
_cell.length_b   1.000
_cell.length_c   1.000
_cell.angle_alpha   90.00
_cell.angle_beta   90.00
_cell.angle_gamma   90.00
#
_symmetry.space_group_name_H-M   'P 1'
#
loop_
_entity.id
_entity.type
_entity.pdbx_description
1 polymer ?
#
loop_
_entity_poly.entity_id
_entity_poly.type
_entity_poly.pdbx_seq_one_letter_code
_entity_poly.pdbx_strand_id
1 'polypeptide(L)'
;MERQRSFSIKSTSVFLALIITTISSAVIFFTFFSTSLLKSNSSNANNFQIDLSPVASITETTTNLHISDSSVSPRQSPILISTHFSPPENTSGSAKIPDFEKKTRGEVSSVKVIELPSKVGEERKKKKKTNKRISQECDVTNGEWVYDSDLPLYTNASCPFIDEGFACQSNGRLDLDYMKWRWEPRDCDAPRVGKKRRETLRIDAMDRTSSRWKGANILVFNTAHWWSHYKTKSGINYYQEGDLVHPKLDVSTAFKKALQTWSSWVDKNVDPKRTRVFFRSAAPSHFSGGEWNSGGHCREAKKLLNQTFKPSYSSKNIIVEEVLKQMKTPVTLLNVSGLSQYRIDAHPSIFGAKPENRRSQAVQDCSHWCLPGVPDTWNHFLYLHLLHKR
;
A
#
# COMPACT_ATOMS: atom_id res chain seq x y z
N MET A 1 -1.84 -4.01 -9.27
CA MET A 1 -1.46 -3.80 -7.86
C MET A 1 0.00 -4.14 -7.67
N GLU A 2 0.85 -3.13 -7.49
CA GLU A 2 2.26 -3.34 -7.16
C GLU A 2 2.34 -3.89 -5.73
N ARG A 3 2.94 -5.08 -5.57
CA ARG A 3 3.05 -5.79 -4.30
C ARG A 3 3.72 -4.89 -3.26
N GLN A 4 3.04 -4.66 -2.13
CA GLN A 4 3.71 -4.14 -0.94
C GLN A 4 4.83 -5.11 -0.55
N ARG A 5 6.08 -4.64 -0.67
CA ARG A 5 7.26 -5.39 -0.22
C ARG A 5 7.49 -5.04 1.24
N SER A 6 6.96 -5.86 2.14
CA SER A 6 7.37 -5.85 3.55
C SER A 6 8.72 -6.54 3.65
N PHE A 7 9.76 -5.80 4.05
CA PHE A 7 11.08 -6.36 4.28
C PHE A 7 11.17 -6.85 5.74
N SER A 8 11.72 -8.05 5.93
CA SER A 8 12.01 -8.62 7.24
C SER A 8 13.49 -8.94 7.28
N ILE A 9 14.22 -8.30 8.18
CA ILE A 9 15.66 -8.52 8.35
C ILE A 9 15.84 -9.59 9.44
N LYS A 10 16.36 -10.75 9.06
CA LYS A 10 16.81 -11.80 9.99
C LYS A 10 18.30 -11.59 10.24
N SER A 11 18.62 -11.02 11.40
CA SER A 11 19.97 -10.58 11.78
C SER A 11 21.04 -11.71 11.73
N THR A 12 20.64 -12.95 11.98
CA THR A 12 21.58 -14.09 12.11
C THR A 12 22.27 -14.48 10.80
N SER A 13 21.66 -14.26 9.64
CA SER A 13 22.27 -14.61 8.35
C SER A 13 23.23 -13.54 7.82
N VAL A 14 23.02 -12.27 8.20
CA VAL A 14 23.85 -11.14 7.74
C VAL A 14 25.14 -11.05 8.55
N PHE A 15 25.08 -11.32 9.86
CA PHE A 15 26.27 -11.36 10.71
C PHE A 15 27.25 -12.46 10.32
N LEU A 16 26.75 -13.66 9.98
CA LEU A 16 27.62 -14.77 9.58
C LEU A 16 28.30 -14.51 8.22
N ALA A 17 27.56 -13.92 7.27
CA ALA A 17 28.10 -13.55 5.96
C ALA A 17 29.17 -12.45 6.07
N LEU A 18 28.96 -11.44 6.91
CA LEU A 18 29.92 -10.35 7.13
C LEU A 18 31.22 -10.87 7.77
N ILE A 19 31.14 -11.76 8.76
CA ILE A 19 32.31 -12.36 9.42
C ILE A 19 33.13 -13.21 8.45
N ILE A 20 32.48 -13.99 7.57
CA ILE A 20 33.19 -14.82 6.59
C ILE A 20 33.89 -13.94 5.53
N THR A 21 33.26 -12.86 5.09
CA THR A 21 33.87 -11.94 4.11
C THR A 21 35.06 -11.16 4.67
N THR A 22 35.02 -10.73 5.93
CA THR A 22 36.11 -9.96 6.55
C THR A 22 37.34 -10.82 6.84
N ILE A 23 37.14 -12.08 7.27
CA ILE A 23 38.23 -13.03 7.47
C ILE A 23 38.89 -13.38 6.12
N SER A 24 38.11 -13.59 5.07
CA SER A 24 38.65 -13.87 3.73
C SER A 24 39.46 -12.70 3.17
N SER A 25 39.01 -11.45 3.36
CA SER A 25 39.76 -10.28 2.89
C SER A 25 41.03 -10.04 3.69
N ALA A 26 41.04 -10.33 5.00
CA ALA A 26 42.22 -10.16 5.84
C ALA A 26 43.34 -11.16 5.47
N VAL A 27 43.00 -12.42 5.20
CA VAL A 27 43.97 -13.45 4.80
C VAL A 27 44.60 -13.13 3.43
N ILE A 28 43.81 -12.61 2.48
CA ILE A 28 44.33 -12.17 1.18
C ILE A 28 45.25 -10.94 1.36
N PHE A 29 44.90 -9.99 2.24
CA PHE A 29 45.73 -8.81 2.49
C PHE A 29 47.07 -9.18 3.14
N PHE A 30 47.08 -10.08 4.13
CA PHE A 30 48.32 -10.53 4.79
C PHE A 30 49.22 -11.37 3.87
N THR A 31 48.65 -12.18 2.98
CA THR A 31 49.45 -12.95 2.00
C THR A 31 50.08 -12.05 0.94
N PHE A 32 49.35 -11.06 0.40
CA PHE A 32 49.91 -10.08 -0.52
C PHE A 32 50.98 -9.18 0.12
N PHE A 33 50.77 -8.74 1.36
CA PHE A 33 51.72 -7.88 2.06
C PHE A 33 53.03 -8.63 2.41
N SER A 34 52.93 -9.91 2.76
CA SER A 34 54.09 -10.76 3.02
C SER A 34 54.92 -11.02 1.76
N THR A 35 54.27 -11.16 0.59
CA THR A 35 54.98 -11.32 -0.69
C THR A 35 55.59 -10.01 -1.21
N SER A 36 55.01 -8.85 -0.88
CA SER A 36 55.55 -7.55 -1.28
C SER A 36 56.72 -7.08 -0.41
N LEU A 37 56.75 -7.46 0.88
CA LEU A 37 57.85 -7.12 1.79
C LEU A 37 59.17 -7.84 1.48
N LEU A 38 59.15 -8.93 0.72
CA LEU A 38 60.35 -9.65 0.30
C LEU A 38 60.97 -9.11 -1.01
N LYS A 39 60.33 -8.15 -1.70
CA LYS A 39 60.75 -7.73 -3.05
C LYS A 39 61.07 -6.24 -3.23
N SER A 40 61.09 -5.44 -2.16
CA SER A 40 61.43 -4.01 -2.27
C SER A 40 62.51 -3.59 -1.29
N ASN A 41 63.76 -3.91 -1.64
CA ASN A 41 64.93 -3.23 -1.11
C ASN A 41 65.60 -2.49 -2.28
N SER A 42 65.17 -1.25 -2.54
CA SER A 42 65.96 -0.28 -3.32
C SER A 42 65.39 1.13 -3.18
N SER A 43 66.18 1.98 -2.52
CA SER A 43 66.28 3.45 -2.54
C SER A 43 65.29 4.26 -3.41
N ASN A 44 64.55 5.18 -2.78
CA ASN A 44 64.84 6.63 -2.85
C ASN A 44 63.84 7.43 -2.00
N ALA A 45 64.38 8.21 -1.07
CA ALA A 45 63.66 9.15 -0.24
C ALA A 45 63.29 10.40 -1.05
N ASN A 46 62.05 10.88 -0.92
CA ASN A 46 61.70 12.28 -1.09
C ASN A 46 60.53 12.62 -0.15
N ASN A 47 60.77 13.62 0.69
CA ASN A 47 59.86 14.16 1.70
C ASN A 47 58.58 14.73 1.08
N PHE A 48 57.43 14.42 1.68
CA PHE A 48 56.25 15.29 1.60
C PHE A 48 55.58 15.34 2.96
N GLN A 49 55.61 16.53 3.57
CA GLN A 49 55.11 16.83 4.90
C GLN A 49 53.69 17.38 4.79
N ILE A 50 52.73 16.80 5.52
CA ILE A 50 51.36 17.28 5.61
C ILE A 50 51.27 18.23 6.80
N ASP A 51 51.00 19.50 6.52
CA ASP A 51 50.70 20.53 7.51
C ASP A 51 49.19 20.58 7.78
N LEU A 52 48.81 20.60 9.05
CA LEU A 52 47.44 20.71 9.54
C LEU A 52 47.38 21.93 10.47
N SER A 53 46.73 22.99 10.01
CA SER A 53 46.35 24.14 10.84
C SER A 53 44.88 24.53 10.60
N PRO A 54 44.06 24.77 11.65
CA PRO A 54 42.62 25.03 11.54
C PRO A 54 42.28 26.53 11.75
N VAL A 55 41.40 27.10 10.92
CA VAL A 55 40.82 28.46 11.11
C VAL A 55 39.54 28.54 10.27
N ALA A 56 38.46 29.24 10.58
CA ALA A 56 37.75 29.67 11.77
C ALA A 56 36.42 30.25 11.24
N SER A 57 35.40 30.29 12.10
CA SER A 57 34.13 30.96 11.84
C SER A 57 34.31 32.43 11.43
N ILE A 58 33.50 32.90 10.48
CA ILE A 58 33.29 34.34 10.28
C ILE A 58 31.78 34.63 10.21
N THR A 59 31.42 35.57 11.06
CA THR A 59 30.14 36.21 11.34
C THR A 59 29.63 37.09 10.20
N GLU A 60 28.31 37.32 10.24
CA GLU A 60 27.56 38.27 9.40
C GLU A 60 28.09 39.71 9.54
N THR A 61 28.12 40.42 8.41
CA THR A 61 28.06 41.89 8.39
C THR A 61 27.13 42.34 7.28
N THR A 62 26.08 43.06 7.67
CA THR A 62 25.17 43.86 6.86
C THR A 62 25.90 44.96 6.09
N THR A 63 25.63 45.11 4.80
CA THR A 63 25.66 46.42 4.12
C THR A 63 24.57 46.51 3.06
N ASN A 64 23.77 47.57 3.18
CA ASN A 64 22.80 48.03 2.21
C ASN A 64 23.49 48.48 0.92
N LEU A 65 22.90 48.16 -0.24
CA LEU A 65 23.05 48.99 -1.44
C LEU A 65 21.72 49.01 -2.21
N HIS A 66 21.27 50.24 -2.43
CA HIS A 66 20.01 50.65 -3.02
C HIS A 66 20.37 51.29 -4.36
N ILE A 67 19.95 50.75 -5.51
CA ILE A 67 19.93 51.47 -6.79
C ILE A 67 18.70 51.02 -7.59
N SER A 68 17.99 52.03 -8.10
CA SER A 68 16.67 52.04 -8.70
C SER A 68 16.65 51.64 -10.18
N ASP A 69 15.56 50.97 -10.54
CA ASP A 69 14.61 51.22 -11.65
C ASP A 69 15.10 51.64 -13.04
N SER A 70 14.66 50.90 -14.07
CA SER A 70 14.35 51.41 -15.41
C SER A 70 13.52 50.40 -16.21
N SER A 71 12.31 50.81 -16.53
CA SER A 71 11.32 50.21 -17.40
C SER A 71 11.71 50.32 -18.89
N VAL A 72 11.53 49.25 -19.69
CA VAL A 72 11.18 49.34 -21.12
C VAL A 72 10.42 48.07 -21.56
N SER A 73 9.20 48.28 -22.04
CA SER A 73 8.47 47.48 -23.03
C SER A 73 8.17 48.47 -24.19
N PRO A 74 8.10 48.10 -25.49
CA PRO A 74 6.92 47.39 -26.01
C PRO A 74 7.10 46.59 -27.34
N ARG A 75 5.95 46.03 -27.79
CA ARG A 75 5.56 45.62 -29.17
C ARG A 75 6.01 44.23 -29.67
N GLN A 76 5.26 43.51 -30.52
CA GLN A 76 3.85 43.47 -30.96
C GLN A 76 3.71 42.15 -31.77
N SER A 77 2.52 41.57 -31.79
CA SER A 77 2.07 40.37 -32.53
C SER A 77 1.96 40.56 -34.06
N PRO A 78 1.75 39.47 -34.83
CA PRO A 78 0.46 39.23 -35.51
C PRO A 78 -0.01 37.75 -35.40
N ILE A 79 -1.27 37.44 -35.05
CA ILE A 79 -2.51 37.29 -35.87
C ILE A 79 -2.45 36.29 -37.04
N LEU A 80 -3.19 35.19 -36.90
CA LEU A 80 -3.95 34.41 -37.93
C LEU A 80 -5.00 33.57 -37.14
N ILE A 81 -6.26 33.98 -37.01
CA ILE A 81 -7.47 33.70 -37.84
C ILE A 81 -7.81 32.19 -38.06
N SER A 82 -8.87 31.78 -37.34
CA SER A 82 -10.01 30.90 -37.66
C SER A 82 -9.81 29.41 -38.03
N THR A 83 -10.49 28.52 -37.30
CA THR A 83 -11.74 27.87 -37.79
C THR A 83 -12.48 27.12 -36.68
N HIS A 84 -13.79 27.39 -36.60
CA HIS A 84 -14.82 26.63 -35.90
C HIS A 84 -14.92 25.18 -36.42
N PHE A 85 -15.12 24.18 -35.55
CA PHE A 85 -15.87 22.96 -35.90
C PHE A 85 -16.35 22.20 -34.64
N SER A 86 -17.67 22.08 -34.51
CA SER A 86 -18.48 21.06 -33.81
C SER A 86 -19.79 20.95 -34.59
N PRO A 87 -20.57 19.84 -34.54
CA PRO A 87 -20.28 18.40 -34.41
C PRO A 87 -20.90 17.62 -35.61
N PRO A 88 -21.11 16.29 -35.52
CA PRO A 88 -22.45 15.82 -35.92
C PRO A 88 -23.12 14.86 -34.91
N GLU A 89 -24.43 14.91 -34.99
CA GLU A 89 -25.46 14.12 -34.33
C GLU A 89 -25.42 12.64 -34.76
N ASN A 90 -26.01 11.76 -33.95
CA ASN A 90 -26.98 10.80 -34.45
C ASN A 90 -27.92 10.31 -33.34
N THR A 91 -29.17 10.23 -33.76
CA THR A 91 -30.41 10.02 -33.03
C THR A 91 -30.93 8.59 -33.20
N SER A 92 -31.70 8.12 -32.22
CA SER A 92 -32.89 7.23 -32.30
C SER A 92 -33.11 6.62 -30.92
N GLY A 93 -34.28 6.56 -30.29
CA GLY A 93 -35.63 6.93 -30.67
C GLY A 93 -36.62 5.96 -29.98
N SER A 94 -37.39 6.46 -29.00
CA SER A 94 -38.69 5.97 -28.46
C SER A 94 -38.73 4.57 -27.78
N ALA A 95 -39.56 4.29 -26.76
CA ALA A 95 -40.97 4.64 -26.59
C ALA A 95 -41.46 4.78 -25.12
N LYS A 96 -42.71 5.27 -25.00
CA LYS A 96 -43.45 5.79 -23.84
C LYS A 96 -44.19 4.74 -22.99
N ILE A 97 -44.43 5.19 -21.75
CA ILE A 97 -45.35 4.87 -20.61
C ILE A 97 -46.70 4.16 -20.94
N PRO A 98 -47.39 3.53 -19.95
CA PRO A 98 -48.28 4.30 -19.07
C PRO A 98 -48.28 3.93 -17.57
N ASP A 99 -48.77 4.90 -16.79
CA ASP A 99 -49.10 4.90 -15.37
C ASP A 99 -50.01 3.74 -14.90
N PHE A 100 -49.90 3.38 -13.62
CA PHE A 100 -51.10 3.08 -12.83
C PHE A 100 -50.91 3.45 -11.35
N GLU A 101 -51.84 4.28 -10.87
CA GLU A 101 -51.99 4.77 -9.51
C GLU A 101 -52.73 3.75 -8.61
N LYS A 102 -52.61 4.00 -7.29
CA LYS A 102 -53.54 3.67 -6.19
C LYS A 102 -53.38 2.35 -5.38
N LYS A 103 -52.90 2.59 -4.15
CA LYS A 103 -53.69 2.52 -2.89
C LYS A 103 -53.90 1.14 -2.29
N THR A 104 -53.19 0.85 -1.19
CA THR A 104 -53.85 0.56 0.10
C THR A 104 -52.90 0.74 1.27
N ARG A 105 -53.35 1.52 2.26
CA ARG A 105 -52.79 1.68 3.60
C ARG A 105 -53.56 0.70 4.48
N GLY A 106 -52.88 -0.33 4.98
CA GLY A 106 -53.40 -1.25 5.98
C GLY A 106 -52.61 -1.05 7.28
N GLU A 107 -53.35 -0.81 8.34
CA GLU A 107 -52.87 -0.51 9.70
C GLU A 107 -52.94 -1.79 10.56
N VAL A 108 -52.24 -1.77 11.70
CA VAL A 108 -52.48 -2.57 12.92
C VAL A 108 -51.78 -3.96 13.05
N SER A 109 -50.65 -3.92 13.79
CA SER A 109 -50.49 -4.55 15.14
C SER A 109 -49.63 -5.80 15.38
N SER A 110 -48.97 -5.69 16.54
CA SER A 110 -48.68 -6.71 17.56
C SER A 110 -47.54 -7.71 17.36
N VAL A 111 -46.40 -7.31 17.94
CA VAL A 111 -45.50 -8.07 18.84
C VAL A 111 -45.98 -9.48 19.25
N LYS A 112 -45.08 -10.45 19.12
CA LYS A 112 -44.93 -11.56 20.09
C LYS A 112 -43.47 -11.82 20.39
N VAL A 113 -43.10 -11.51 21.63
CA VAL A 113 -41.89 -11.97 22.34
C VAL A 113 -42.13 -13.41 22.77
N ILE A 114 -41.16 -14.30 22.53
CA ILE A 114 -41.07 -15.59 23.23
C ILE A 114 -39.60 -15.76 23.64
N GLU A 115 -39.33 -15.72 24.94
CA GLU A 115 -38.06 -16.14 25.55
C GLU A 115 -38.17 -17.59 26.11
N LEU A 116 -37.14 -18.37 25.76
CA LEU A 116 -36.41 -19.49 26.41
C LEU A 116 -37.03 -20.40 27.50
N PRO A 117 -36.55 -21.65 27.57
CA PRO A 117 -35.52 -22.03 28.58
C PRO A 117 -34.39 -22.90 27.99
N SER A 118 -33.10 -22.63 28.23
CA SER A 118 -32.22 -22.93 29.40
C SER A 118 -31.58 -24.34 29.44
N LYS A 119 -30.24 -24.33 29.23
CA LYS A 119 -29.13 -25.16 29.74
C LYS A 119 -29.34 -26.62 30.20
N VAL A 120 -28.49 -27.50 29.68
CA VAL A 120 -27.78 -28.57 30.43
C VAL A 120 -26.33 -28.63 29.90
N GLY A 121 -25.35 -28.80 30.79
CA GLY A 121 -23.95 -29.03 30.44
C GLY A 121 -23.49 -30.42 30.89
N GLU A 122 -22.39 -30.92 30.31
CA GLU A 122 -21.31 -31.58 31.06
C GLU A 122 -20.05 -31.90 30.21
N GLU A 123 -18.95 -31.82 30.95
CA GLU A 123 -17.51 -32.08 30.85
C GLU A 123 -16.79 -32.87 29.70
N ARG A 124 -15.66 -32.23 29.29
CA ARG A 124 -14.26 -32.68 29.14
C ARG A 124 -13.91 -34.03 28.48
N LYS A 125 -13.16 -33.94 27.37
CA LYS A 125 -11.97 -34.79 27.11
C LYS A 125 -10.78 -33.95 26.63
N LYS A 126 -9.70 -33.95 27.42
CA LYS A 126 -8.36 -33.45 27.04
C LYS A 126 -7.76 -34.39 25.98
N LYS A 127 -7.49 -33.88 24.77
CA LYS A 127 -6.53 -34.49 23.83
C LYS A 127 -5.32 -33.57 23.68
N LYS A 128 -4.18 -34.01 24.22
CA LYS A 128 -2.84 -33.53 23.82
C LYS A 128 -2.72 -33.73 22.31
N LYS A 129 -2.64 -32.65 21.53
CA LYS A 129 -2.19 -32.72 20.13
C LYS A 129 -0.82 -32.07 20.03
N THR A 130 0.15 -32.95 19.86
CA THR A 130 1.52 -32.67 19.46
C THR A 130 1.54 -31.79 18.21
N ASN A 131 2.45 -30.82 18.25
CA ASN A 131 2.66 -29.80 17.24
C ASN A 131 3.36 -30.42 16.03
N LYS A 132 2.63 -30.70 14.95
CA LYS A 132 3.20 -30.99 13.64
C LYS A 132 2.36 -30.24 12.60
N ARG A 133 2.73 -28.97 12.33
CA ARG A 133 2.23 -28.22 11.17
C ARG A 133 2.82 -28.86 9.91
N ILE A 134 2.15 -29.91 9.44
CA ILE A 134 2.17 -30.27 8.02
C ILE A 134 1.35 -29.17 7.34
N SER A 135 1.88 -28.56 6.27
CA SER A 135 1.04 -27.77 5.37
C SER A 135 -0.07 -28.70 4.90
N GLN A 136 -1.28 -28.56 5.45
CA GLN A 136 -2.42 -29.32 4.96
C GLN A 136 -2.60 -28.89 3.50
N GLU A 137 -2.18 -29.78 2.61
CA GLU A 137 -2.57 -29.81 1.22
C GLU A 137 -4.10 -29.73 1.21
N CYS A 138 -4.65 -28.73 0.52
CA CYS A 138 -6.09 -28.57 0.50
C CYS A 138 -6.68 -29.73 -0.30
N ASP A 139 -7.45 -30.58 0.37
CA ASP A 139 -8.26 -31.57 -0.31
C ASP A 139 -9.47 -30.87 -0.94
N VAL A 140 -9.32 -30.53 -2.23
CA VAL A 140 -10.37 -29.86 -3.01
C VAL A 140 -11.61 -30.73 -3.23
N THR A 141 -11.52 -32.04 -2.95
CA THR A 141 -12.64 -32.99 -3.07
C THR A 141 -13.45 -33.12 -1.78
N ASN A 142 -12.98 -32.50 -0.69
CA ASN A 142 -13.65 -32.47 0.59
C ASN A 142 -14.43 -31.15 0.77
N GLY A 143 -15.73 -31.16 0.52
CA GLY A 143 -16.52 -29.93 0.36
C GLY A 143 -18.03 -30.16 0.43
N GLU A 144 -18.79 -29.15 0.03
CA GLU A 144 -20.24 -29.22 -0.11
C GLU A 144 -20.73 -28.45 -1.34
N TRP A 145 -21.92 -28.83 -1.83
CA TRP A 145 -22.61 -28.09 -2.88
C TRP A 145 -23.37 -26.92 -2.28
N VAL A 146 -23.08 -25.72 -2.77
CA VAL A 146 -23.69 -24.47 -2.32
C VAL A 146 -24.42 -23.83 -3.50
N TYR A 147 -25.66 -23.39 -3.26
CA TYR A 147 -26.43 -22.68 -4.26
C TYR A 147 -25.81 -21.30 -4.54
N ASP A 148 -25.57 -21.00 -5.81
CA ASP A 148 -25.01 -19.75 -6.32
C ASP A 148 -25.93 -19.21 -7.43
N SER A 149 -26.63 -18.12 -7.12
CA SER A 149 -27.56 -17.47 -8.05
C SER A 149 -26.89 -16.93 -9.31
N ASP A 150 -25.57 -16.69 -9.24
CA ASP A 150 -24.77 -16.11 -10.31
C ASP A 150 -24.32 -17.10 -11.39
N LEU A 151 -24.58 -18.40 -11.21
CA LEU A 151 -24.31 -19.45 -12.20
C LEU A 151 -25.41 -19.52 -13.28
N PRO A 152 -25.24 -20.24 -14.42
CA PRO A 152 -24.06 -20.97 -14.86
C PRO A 152 -22.93 -20.07 -15.37
N LEU A 153 -21.71 -20.63 -15.47
CA LEU A 153 -20.54 -19.93 -16.01
C LEU A 153 -20.60 -19.73 -17.53
N TYR A 154 -21.36 -20.57 -18.24
CA TYR A 154 -21.57 -20.54 -19.67
C TYR A 154 -22.97 -21.09 -20.01
N THR A 155 -23.43 -20.84 -21.23
CA THR A 155 -24.66 -21.40 -21.78
C THR A 155 -24.36 -22.08 -23.11
N ASN A 156 -25.34 -22.77 -23.69
CA ASN A 156 -25.25 -23.31 -25.06
C ASN A 156 -24.95 -22.22 -26.10
N ALA A 157 -25.35 -20.97 -25.86
CA ALA A 157 -25.04 -19.85 -26.74
C ALA A 157 -23.58 -19.37 -26.62
N SER A 158 -22.98 -19.44 -25.43
CA SER A 158 -21.59 -18.98 -25.22
C SER A 158 -20.53 -20.07 -25.39
N CYS A 159 -20.93 -21.35 -25.45
CA CYS A 159 -20.06 -22.48 -25.72
C CYS A 159 -20.65 -23.34 -26.87
N PRO A 160 -20.29 -23.07 -28.15
CA PRO A 160 -20.86 -23.78 -29.30
C PRO A 160 -20.32 -25.21 -29.47
N PHE A 161 -19.43 -25.66 -28.58
CA PHE A 161 -18.76 -26.96 -28.62
C PHE A 161 -19.37 -28.01 -27.69
N ILE A 162 -20.56 -27.74 -27.13
CA ILE A 162 -21.26 -28.72 -26.30
C ILE A 162 -21.79 -29.82 -27.22
N ASP A 163 -21.29 -31.05 -27.08
CA ASP A 163 -21.79 -32.18 -27.87
C ASP A 163 -23.27 -32.42 -27.59
N GLU A 164 -23.99 -32.91 -28.60
CA GLU A 164 -25.44 -33.12 -28.59
C GLU A 164 -25.92 -33.93 -27.36
N GLY A 165 -25.18 -34.97 -26.98
CA GLY A 165 -25.50 -35.82 -25.82
C GLY A 165 -25.44 -35.10 -24.46
N PHE A 166 -24.78 -33.94 -24.38
CA PHE A 166 -24.64 -33.13 -23.16
C PHE A 166 -25.49 -31.85 -23.18
N ALA A 167 -26.15 -31.52 -24.29
CA ALA A 167 -26.92 -30.29 -24.48
C ALA A 167 -28.33 -30.37 -23.86
N CYS A 168 -28.44 -30.72 -22.57
CA CYS A 168 -29.69 -31.01 -21.86
C CYS A 168 -30.80 -29.96 -22.07
N GLN A 169 -30.46 -28.66 -22.07
CA GLN A 169 -31.44 -27.60 -22.33
C GLN A 169 -31.99 -27.66 -23.75
N SER A 170 -31.11 -27.84 -24.74
CA SER A 170 -31.50 -27.97 -26.15
C SER A 170 -32.28 -29.27 -26.41
N ASN A 171 -32.03 -30.29 -25.59
CA ASN A 171 -32.75 -31.57 -25.60
C ASN A 171 -34.06 -31.53 -24.78
N GLY A 172 -34.50 -30.36 -24.30
CA GLY A 172 -35.83 -30.17 -23.71
C GLY A 172 -35.91 -30.28 -22.18
N ARG A 173 -34.79 -30.31 -21.45
CA ARG A 173 -34.81 -30.28 -19.97
C ARG A 173 -35.31 -28.91 -19.46
N LEU A 174 -36.37 -28.93 -18.66
CA LEU A 174 -37.06 -27.73 -18.20
C LEU A 174 -36.58 -27.18 -16.85
N ASP A 175 -36.07 -28.03 -15.94
CA ASP A 175 -35.53 -27.58 -14.65
C ASP A 175 -34.16 -26.94 -14.86
N LEU A 176 -33.96 -25.71 -14.35
CA LEU A 176 -32.71 -24.96 -14.55
C LEU A 176 -31.85 -24.86 -13.29
N ASP A 177 -32.39 -25.19 -12.12
CA ASP A 177 -31.73 -25.02 -10.82
C ASP A 177 -30.50 -25.91 -10.67
N TYR A 178 -30.41 -27.02 -11.40
CA TYR A 178 -29.23 -27.90 -11.38
C TYR A 178 -27.95 -27.17 -11.78
N MET A 179 -28.05 -26.12 -12.60
CA MET A 179 -26.91 -25.30 -13.01
C MET A 179 -26.47 -24.29 -11.95
N LYS A 180 -27.28 -24.09 -10.91
CA LYS A 180 -27.06 -23.06 -9.87
C LYS A 180 -26.25 -23.57 -8.68
N TRP A 181 -25.65 -24.75 -8.76
CA TRP A 181 -24.86 -25.31 -7.66
C TRP A 181 -23.36 -25.22 -7.96
N ARG A 182 -22.58 -24.75 -6.97
CA ARG A 182 -21.11 -24.78 -7.02
C ARG A 182 -20.55 -25.64 -5.90
N TRP A 183 -19.37 -26.19 -6.13
CA TRP A 183 -18.61 -26.89 -5.11
C TRP A 183 -17.80 -25.90 -4.25
N GLU A 184 -17.85 -26.04 -2.92
CA GLU A 184 -17.07 -25.26 -1.96
C GLU A 184 -16.20 -26.19 -1.09
N PRO A 185 -14.87 -26.22 -1.28
CA PRO A 185 -13.98 -27.00 -0.43
C PRO A 185 -13.99 -26.49 1.01
N ARG A 186 -13.98 -27.41 1.98
CA ARG A 186 -13.99 -27.07 3.42
C ARG A 186 -12.68 -26.46 3.89
N ASP A 187 -11.57 -26.90 3.30
CA ASP A 187 -10.22 -26.67 3.84
C ASP A 187 -9.49 -25.51 3.13
N CYS A 188 -10.06 -24.92 2.08
CA CYS A 188 -9.51 -23.75 1.41
C CYS A 188 -10.49 -22.97 0.53
N ASP A 189 -10.17 -21.69 0.29
CA ASP A 189 -10.88 -20.85 -0.66
C ASP A 189 -10.55 -21.25 -2.11
N ALA A 190 -11.47 -21.91 -2.80
CA ALA A 190 -11.36 -22.15 -4.24
C ALA A 190 -11.62 -20.85 -5.04
N PRO A 191 -10.75 -20.47 -5.99
CA PRO A 191 -11.00 -19.30 -6.85
C PRO A 191 -12.19 -19.55 -7.79
N ARG A 192 -13.12 -18.58 -7.88
CA ARG A 192 -14.24 -18.65 -8.83
C ARG A 192 -13.73 -18.58 -10.27
N VAL A 193 -14.05 -19.61 -11.06
CA VAL A 193 -13.80 -19.63 -12.50
C VAL A 193 -14.79 -18.68 -13.20
N GLY A 194 -14.37 -17.94 -14.22
CA GLY A 194 -15.25 -17.12 -15.07
C GLY A 194 -15.68 -15.75 -14.51
N LYS A 195 -15.75 -15.54 -13.19
CA LYS A 195 -15.99 -14.21 -12.62
C LYS A 195 -14.69 -13.41 -12.51
N LYS A 196 -14.63 -12.23 -13.14
CA LYS A 196 -13.68 -11.19 -12.73
C LYS A 196 -13.90 -10.94 -11.23
N ARG A 197 -12.94 -11.35 -10.40
CA ARG A 197 -12.96 -11.03 -8.97
C ARG A 197 -13.14 -9.52 -8.88
N ARG A 198 -14.22 -9.05 -8.25
CA ARG A 198 -14.32 -7.63 -7.91
C ARG A 198 -13.11 -7.34 -7.05
N GLU A 199 -12.20 -6.51 -7.53
CA GLU A 199 -11.06 -6.07 -6.74
C GLU A 199 -11.60 -5.25 -5.57
N THR A 200 -11.75 -5.92 -4.43
CA THR A 200 -12.12 -5.39 -3.13
C THR A 200 -10.90 -5.39 -2.21
N LEU A 201 -10.92 -4.52 -1.21
CA LEU A 201 -9.95 -4.53 -0.12
C LEU A 201 -10.57 -5.19 1.10
N ARG A 202 -10.03 -6.34 1.49
CA ARG A 202 -10.33 -6.97 2.79
C ARG A 202 -9.74 -6.10 3.90
N ILE A 203 -10.60 -5.54 4.75
CA ILE A 203 -10.19 -4.69 5.88
C ILE A 203 -10.21 -5.44 7.21
N ASP A 204 -10.75 -6.66 7.22
CA ASP A 204 -10.85 -7.60 8.33
C ASP A 204 -9.76 -8.69 8.33
N ALA A 205 -8.89 -8.69 7.32
CA ALA A 205 -7.85 -9.71 7.15
C ALA A 205 -6.48 -9.09 6.89
N MET A 206 -5.45 -9.73 7.43
CA MET A 206 -4.06 -9.43 7.09
C MET A 206 -3.69 -10.05 5.74
N ASP A 207 -2.63 -9.51 5.13
CA ASP A 207 -2.05 -10.09 3.92
C ASP A 207 -1.76 -11.60 4.12
N ARG A 208 -1.98 -12.38 3.06
CA ARG A 208 -1.80 -13.85 3.07
C ARG A 208 -0.37 -14.25 3.46
N THR A 209 0.61 -13.37 3.24
CA THR A 209 2.01 -13.58 3.60
C THR A 209 2.36 -13.16 5.03
N SER A 210 1.40 -12.66 5.82
CA SER A 210 1.63 -12.18 7.19
C SER A 210 2.24 -13.23 8.12
N SER A 211 2.01 -14.52 7.85
CA SER A 211 2.68 -15.63 8.54
C SER A 211 4.22 -15.55 8.47
N ARG A 212 4.78 -14.98 7.39
CA ARG A 212 6.23 -14.82 7.18
C ARG A 212 6.85 -13.73 8.04
N TRP A 213 6.05 -12.83 8.59
CA TRP A 213 6.55 -11.72 9.42
C TRP A 213 6.81 -12.16 10.88
N LYS A 214 6.25 -13.31 11.28
CA LYS A 214 6.42 -13.86 12.64
C LYS A 214 7.88 -14.20 12.92
N GLY A 215 8.35 -13.78 14.10
CA GLY A 215 9.70 -14.06 14.58
C GLY A 215 10.79 -13.11 14.06
N ALA A 216 10.44 -12.10 13.26
CA ALA A 216 11.35 -11.00 12.93
C ALA A 216 11.75 -10.24 14.21
N ASN A 217 13.00 -9.75 14.29
CA ASN A 217 13.44 -8.94 15.43
C ASN A 217 12.97 -7.48 15.34
N ILE A 218 12.81 -6.99 14.10
CA ILE A 218 12.38 -5.63 13.81
C ILE A 218 11.28 -5.73 12.75
N LEU A 219 10.14 -5.09 13.01
CA LEU A 219 9.04 -4.92 12.06
C LEU A 219 8.79 -3.44 11.86
N VAL A 220 8.75 -2.99 10.61
CA VAL A 220 8.41 -1.61 10.24
C VAL A 220 7.19 -1.65 9.32
N PHE A 221 6.05 -1.16 9.82
CA PHE A 221 4.81 -1.07 9.07
C PHE A 221 4.58 0.36 8.57
N ASN A 222 3.85 0.51 7.48
CA ASN A 222 3.35 1.81 7.04
C ASN A 222 2.09 1.63 6.21
N THR A 223 1.19 2.61 6.27
CA THR A 223 0.03 2.70 5.38
C THR A 223 -0.51 4.13 5.43
N ALA A 224 -1.10 4.63 4.33
CA ALA A 224 -1.86 5.89 4.24
C ALA A 224 -2.03 6.31 2.78
N HIS A 225 -0.96 6.24 1.98
CA HIS A 225 -0.90 6.87 0.65
C HIS A 225 -1.99 6.37 -0.34
N TRP A 226 -2.46 5.13 -0.19
CA TRP A 226 -3.53 4.57 -1.02
C TRP A 226 -4.94 4.77 -0.45
N TRP A 227 -5.06 5.31 0.76
CA TRP A 227 -6.34 5.56 1.44
C TRP A 227 -6.89 6.95 1.07
N SER A 228 -7.09 7.17 -0.23
CA SER A 228 -7.75 8.35 -0.78
C SER A 228 -9.06 7.96 -1.47
N HIS A 229 -10.00 8.92 -1.62
CA HIS A 229 -11.28 8.66 -2.29
C HIS A 229 -11.07 8.05 -3.69
N TYR A 230 -10.22 8.63 -4.52
CA TYR A 230 -9.97 8.14 -5.88
C TYR A 230 -9.36 6.73 -5.92
N LYS A 231 -8.39 6.42 -5.05
CA LYS A 231 -7.71 5.12 -5.04
C LYS A 231 -8.53 4.00 -4.40
N THR A 232 -9.62 4.34 -3.71
CA THR A 232 -10.47 3.39 -2.99
C THR A 232 -11.89 3.32 -3.54
N LYS A 233 -12.07 3.65 -4.83
CA LYS A 233 -13.40 3.71 -5.51
C LYS A 233 -14.42 4.55 -4.75
N SER A 234 -13.97 5.60 -4.09
CA SER A 234 -14.74 6.45 -3.19
C SER A 234 -15.49 5.66 -2.12
N GLY A 235 -14.99 4.47 -1.76
CA GLY A 235 -15.62 3.55 -0.81
C GLY A 235 -16.88 2.85 -1.31
N ILE A 236 -17.20 2.90 -2.61
CA ILE A 236 -18.39 2.27 -3.19
C ILE A 236 -18.05 0.83 -3.60
N ASN A 237 -18.73 -0.15 -3.01
CA ASN A 237 -18.56 -1.58 -3.31
C ASN A 237 -17.10 -2.06 -3.31
N TYR A 238 -16.27 -1.50 -2.43
CA TYR A 238 -14.82 -1.73 -2.44
C TYR A 238 -14.28 -2.39 -1.17
N TYR A 239 -14.75 -1.98 0.00
CA TYR A 239 -14.29 -2.54 1.26
C TYR A 239 -15.10 -3.76 1.64
N GLN A 240 -14.42 -4.80 2.12
CA GLN A 240 -15.02 -6.10 2.42
C GLN A 240 -14.65 -6.58 3.84
N GLU A 241 -15.64 -7.09 4.55
CA GLU A 241 -15.52 -7.78 5.84
C GLU A 241 -16.28 -9.12 5.75
N GLY A 242 -15.59 -10.25 5.92
CA GLY A 242 -16.15 -11.57 5.61
C GLY A 242 -16.66 -11.63 4.17
N ASP A 243 -17.93 -12.00 4.00
CA ASP A 243 -18.62 -12.03 2.70
C ASP A 243 -19.34 -10.71 2.36
N LEU A 244 -19.44 -9.79 3.32
CA LEU A 244 -20.08 -8.50 3.11
C LEU A 244 -19.13 -7.54 2.39
N VAL A 245 -19.52 -7.15 1.17
CA VAL A 245 -18.94 -5.99 0.49
C VAL A 245 -19.81 -4.78 0.81
N HIS A 246 -19.24 -3.79 1.50
CA HIS A 246 -19.97 -2.59 1.89
C HIS A 246 -20.43 -1.80 0.66
N PRO A 247 -21.73 -1.51 0.50
CA PRO A 247 -22.23 -0.72 -0.64
C PRO A 247 -21.58 0.65 -0.69
N LYS A 248 -21.40 1.27 0.47
CA LYS A 248 -20.66 2.51 0.69
C LYS A 248 -20.02 2.48 2.08
N LEU A 249 -18.73 2.75 2.17
CA LEU A 249 -18.04 2.93 3.45
C LEU A 249 -17.03 4.08 3.36
N ASP A 250 -17.07 4.96 4.35
CA ASP A 250 -16.12 6.08 4.42
C ASP A 250 -14.67 5.60 4.53
N VAL A 251 -13.75 6.29 3.85
CA VAL A 251 -12.34 5.92 3.74
C VAL A 251 -11.62 5.97 5.09
N SER A 252 -11.96 6.95 5.95
CA SER A 252 -11.34 7.07 7.28
C SER A 252 -11.87 5.97 8.21
N THR A 253 -13.16 5.65 8.11
CA THR A 253 -13.77 4.52 8.84
C THR A 253 -13.14 3.19 8.42
N ALA A 254 -13.02 2.94 7.12
CA ALA A 254 -12.38 1.74 6.58
C ALA A 254 -10.90 1.65 6.98
N PHE A 255 -10.18 2.77 6.97
CA PHE A 255 -8.78 2.84 7.42
C PHE A 255 -8.63 2.48 8.90
N LYS A 256 -9.51 3.02 9.76
CA LYS A 256 -9.53 2.69 11.19
C LYS A 256 -9.79 1.20 11.42
N LYS A 257 -10.77 0.62 10.75
CA LYS A 257 -11.07 -0.82 10.78
C LYS A 257 -9.86 -1.66 10.34
N ALA A 258 -9.22 -1.31 9.23
CA ALA A 258 -8.03 -2.02 8.75
C ALA A 258 -6.85 -1.93 9.74
N LEU A 259 -6.66 -0.79 10.39
CA LEU A 259 -5.66 -0.64 11.44
C LEU A 259 -6.01 -1.44 12.70
N GLN A 260 -7.29 -1.58 13.06
CA GLN A 260 -7.73 -2.44 14.16
C GLN A 260 -7.47 -3.94 13.87
N THR A 261 -7.64 -4.36 12.62
CA THR A 261 -7.24 -5.70 12.18
C THR A 261 -5.74 -5.91 12.31
N TRP A 262 -4.94 -4.93 11.85
CA TRP A 262 -3.48 -4.97 11.99
C TRP A 262 -3.03 -4.96 13.45
N SER A 263 -3.61 -4.12 14.30
CA SER A 263 -3.26 -4.04 15.72
C SER A 263 -3.57 -5.34 16.45
N SER A 264 -4.73 -5.93 16.18
CA SER A 264 -5.13 -7.25 16.70
C SER A 264 -4.16 -8.34 16.25
N TRP A 265 -3.68 -8.27 15.00
CA TRP A 265 -2.66 -9.20 14.53
C TRP A 265 -1.33 -9.02 15.25
N VAL A 266 -0.87 -7.78 15.46
CA VAL A 266 0.38 -7.51 16.21
C VAL A 266 0.27 -8.04 17.63
N ASP A 267 -0.80 -7.68 18.36
CA ASP A 267 -1.03 -8.11 19.74
C ASP A 267 -1.13 -9.62 19.92
N LYS A 268 -1.61 -10.33 18.88
CA LYS A 268 -1.72 -11.78 18.91
C LYS A 268 -0.43 -12.51 18.53
N ASN A 269 0.41 -11.91 17.69
CA ASN A 269 1.47 -12.65 17.00
C ASN A 269 2.90 -12.15 17.28
N VAL A 270 3.05 -11.02 17.94
CA VAL A 270 4.36 -10.41 18.22
C VAL A 270 4.69 -10.54 19.70
N ASP A 271 5.88 -11.08 20.00
CA ASP A 271 6.46 -11.04 21.33
C ASP A 271 7.26 -9.75 21.51
N PRO A 272 6.81 -8.79 22.34
CA PRO A 272 7.47 -7.50 22.53
C PRO A 272 8.84 -7.60 23.23
N LYS A 273 9.14 -8.72 23.89
CA LYS A 273 10.47 -8.95 24.49
C LYS A 273 11.53 -9.26 23.44
N ARG A 274 11.11 -9.80 22.30
CA ARG A 274 12.01 -10.21 21.20
C ARG A 274 11.94 -9.29 19.98
N THR A 275 10.78 -8.69 19.74
CA THR A 275 10.47 -7.98 18.51
C THR A 275 10.18 -6.52 18.80
N ARG A 276 10.87 -5.63 18.11
CA ARG A 276 10.60 -4.19 18.13
C ARG A 276 9.72 -3.84 16.94
N VAL A 277 8.56 -3.24 17.21
CA VAL A 277 7.60 -2.84 16.19
C VAL A 277 7.62 -1.34 16.01
N PHE A 278 7.70 -0.92 14.75
CA PHE A 278 7.65 0.46 14.33
C PHE A 278 6.48 0.66 13.37
N PHE A 279 5.85 1.82 13.45
CA PHE A 279 4.90 2.27 12.45
C PHE A 279 5.39 3.60 11.87
N ARG A 280 5.61 3.67 10.56
CA ARG A 280 5.97 4.91 9.86
C ARG A 280 4.70 5.64 9.46
N SER A 281 4.60 6.90 9.88
CA SER A 281 3.46 7.77 9.57
C SER A 281 3.33 8.05 8.06
N ALA A 282 2.24 8.69 7.67
CA ALA A 282 1.94 8.99 6.26
C ALA A 282 3.04 9.86 5.62
N ALA A 283 3.53 9.43 4.45
CA ALA A 283 4.37 10.27 3.61
C ALA A 283 3.48 11.23 2.79
N PRO A 284 3.75 12.55 2.78
CA PRO A 284 2.98 13.51 2.02
C PRO A 284 3.20 13.35 0.51
N SER A 285 2.27 13.89 -0.26
CA SER A 285 2.40 14.09 -1.71
C SER A 285 2.20 15.58 -1.99
N HIS A 286 2.89 16.10 -3.00
CA HIS A 286 2.90 17.54 -3.27
C HIS A 286 2.54 17.82 -4.72
N PHE A 287 1.24 17.87 -5.02
CA PHE A 287 0.77 18.28 -6.33
C PHE A 287 0.37 19.76 -6.32
N SER A 288 0.75 20.48 -7.37
CA SER A 288 0.32 21.85 -7.68
C SER A 288 -0.55 21.82 -8.94
N GLY A 289 -1.53 22.72 -9.03
CA GLY A 289 -2.39 22.84 -10.22
C GLY A 289 -3.42 21.71 -10.43
N GLY A 290 -3.51 20.76 -9.49
CA GLY A 290 -4.43 19.63 -9.55
C GLY A 290 -3.95 18.45 -8.71
N GLU A 291 -4.70 17.35 -8.72
CA GLU A 291 -4.30 16.06 -8.15
C GLU A 291 -3.51 15.22 -9.16
N TRP A 292 -2.99 14.07 -8.71
CA TRP A 292 -2.25 13.12 -9.55
C TRP A 292 -2.98 12.71 -10.85
N ASN A 293 -4.32 12.74 -10.86
CA ASN A 293 -5.16 12.37 -12.00
C ASN A 293 -5.86 13.57 -12.69
N SER A 294 -5.58 14.80 -12.27
CA SER A 294 -6.27 15.99 -12.78
C SER A 294 -5.29 17.11 -13.15
N GLY A 295 -4.12 16.75 -13.69
CA GLY A 295 -3.11 17.71 -14.16
C GLY A 295 -2.13 18.20 -13.10
N GLY A 296 -2.13 17.61 -11.90
CA GLY A 296 -1.21 17.96 -10.82
C GLY A 296 0.26 17.71 -11.18
N HIS A 297 1.15 18.62 -10.76
CA HIS A 297 2.59 18.55 -11.02
C HIS A 297 3.45 19.07 -9.85
N CYS A 298 4.75 18.81 -9.91
CA CYS A 298 5.75 19.25 -8.92
C CYS A 298 7.11 19.60 -9.56
N ARG A 299 7.14 19.83 -10.87
CA ARG A 299 8.39 20.02 -11.63
C ARG A 299 9.16 21.28 -11.21
N GLU A 300 8.45 22.31 -10.81
CA GLU A 300 8.99 23.64 -10.49
C GLU A 300 9.57 23.68 -9.08
N ALA A 301 9.23 22.71 -8.25
CA ALA A 301 9.70 22.61 -6.88
C ALA A 301 11.16 22.14 -6.85
N LYS A 302 12.08 23.09 -6.75
CA LYS A 302 13.54 22.85 -6.68
C LYS A 302 14.15 23.19 -5.31
N LYS A 303 13.33 23.70 -4.39
CA LYS A 303 13.74 24.16 -3.07
C LYS A 303 12.76 23.64 -2.02
N LEU A 304 13.24 23.54 -0.79
CA LEU A 304 12.41 23.23 0.35
C LEU A 304 11.34 24.32 0.53
N LEU A 305 10.19 23.94 1.07
CA LEU A 305 9.20 24.91 1.53
C LEU A 305 9.77 25.73 2.69
N ASN A 306 9.34 27.00 2.77
CA ASN A 306 9.76 27.91 3.82
C ASN A 306 9.31 27.40 5.20
N GLN A 307 10.08 27.70 6.25
CA GLN A 307 9.77 27.31 7.63
C GLN A 307 8.49 27.97 8.17
N THR A 308 8.01 29.04 7.54
CA THR A 308 6.70 29.64 7.84
C THR A 308 5.52 28.79 7.38
N PHE A 309 5.77 27.77 6.55
CA PHE A 309 4.75 26.80 6.14
C PHE A 309 4.26 26.02 7.35
N LYS A 310 2.94 26.01 7.57
CA LYS A 310 2.30 25.21 8.63
C LYS A 310 1.80 23.90 8.03
N PRO A 311 2.52 22.77 8.22
CA PRO A 311 2.11 21.50 7.67
C PRO A 311 0.77 21.05 8.27
N SER A 312 -0.18 20.70 7.40
CA SER A 312 -1.47 20.13 7.84
C SER A 312 -1.26 18.71 8.35
N TYR A 313 -1.74 18.40 9.56
CA TYR A 313 -1.59 17.06 10.11
C TYR A 313 -2.61 16.11 9.48
N SER A 314 -2.11 15.03 8.87
CA SER A 314 -2.98 14.06 8.20
C SER A 314 -3.95 13.42 9.19
N SER A 315 -5.25 13.44 8.89
CA SER A 315 -6.28 12.72 9.66
C SER A 315 -5.98 11.23 9.79
N LYS A 316 -5.28 10.64 8.83
CA LYS A 316 -4.82 9.24 8.88
C LYS A 316 -3.77 9.04 9.99
N ASN A 317 -2.90 10.01 10.24
CA ASN A 317 -1.93 9.90 11.35
C ASN A 317 -2.63 9.99 12.72
N ILE A 318 -3.68 10.82 12.84
CA ILE A 318 -4.50 10.87 14.07
C ILE A 318 -5.09 9.49 14.36
N ILE A 319 -5.68 8.83 13.34
CA ILE A 319 -6.23 7.48 13.49
C ILE A 319 -5.14 6.46 13.86
N VAL A 320 -3.94 6.56 13.26
CA VAL A 320 -2.81 5.71 13.64
C VAL A 320 -2.49 5.89 15.12
N GLU A 321 -2.30 7.12 15.59
CA GLU A 321 -2.01 7.41 17.00
C GLU A 321 -3.10 6.89 17.95
N GLU A 322 -4.37 7.07 17.60
CA GLU A 322 -5.50 6.53 18.37
C GLU A 322 -5.42 5.01 18.51
N VAL A 323 -5.14 4.31 17.41
CA VAL A 323 -5.00 2.85 17.42
C VAL A 323 -3.78 2.43 18.23
N LEU A 324 -2.63 3.08 18.05
CA LEU A 324 -1.40 2.75 18.79
C LEU A 324 -1.58 2.89 20.31
N LYS A 325 -2.34 3.91 20.77
CA LYS A 325 -2.64 4.10 22.20
C LYS A 325 -3.43 2.95 22.83
N GLN A 326 -4.15 2.17 22.04
CA GLN A 326 -4.99 1.07 22.50
C GLN A 326 -4.30 -0.30 22.41
N MET A 327 -3.10 -0.36 21.83
CA MET A 327 -2.39 -1.63 21.62
C MET A 327 -1.74 -2.13 22.90
N LYS A 328 -1.75 -3.46 23.09
CA LYS A 328 -1.02 -4.11 24.19
C LYS A 328 0.47 -4.19 23.88
N THR A 329 0.81 -4.44 22.63
CA THR A 329 2.19 -4.48 22.15
C THR A 329 2.69 -3.06 21.91
N PRO A 330 3.78 -2.62 22.54
CA PRO A 330 4.32 -1.29 22.31
C PRO A 330 4.82 -1.16 20.87
N VAL A 331 4.31 -0.14 20.17
CA VAL A 331 4.73 0.23 18.82
C VAL A 331 5.33 1.63 18.85
N THR A 332 6.51 1.80 18.27
CA THR A 332 7.16 3.11 18.15
C THR A 332 6.70 3.80 16.87
N LEU A 333 6.08 4.97 16.97
CA LEU A 333 5.70 5.77 15.82
C LEU A 333 6.94 6.52 15.28
N LEU A 334 7.33 6.21 14.04
CA LEU A 334 8.28 7.00 13.27
C LEU A 334 7.50 8.12 12.59
N ASN A 335 7.38 9.27 13.27
CA ASN A 335 6.67 10.43 12.74
C ASN A 335 7.53 11.16 11.70
N VAL A 336 7.35 10.77 10.44
CA VAL A 336 8.06 11.33 9.29
C VAL A 336 7.21 12.36 8.53
N SER A 337 5.94 12.54 8.90
CA SER A 337 4.99 13.33 8.10
C SER A 337 5.37 14.80 8.07
N GLY A 338 5.64 15.39 9.25
CA GLY A 338 5.90 16.82 9.40
C GLY A 338 7.16 17.26 8.67
N LEU A 339 8.29 16.57 8.90
CA LEU A 339 9.56 16.90 8.23
C LEU A 339 9.47 16.70 6.71
N SER A 340 8.70 15.71 6.24
CA SER A 340 8.64 15.39 4.81
C SER A 340 7.79 16.41 4.04
N GLN A 341 6.89 17.14 4.69
CA GLN A 341 6.10 18.17 4.02
C GLN A 341 6.95 19.34 3.50
N TYR A 342 8.10 19.60 4.12
CA TYR A 342 9.00 20.65 3.63
C TYR A 342 9.75 20.27 2.37
N ARG A 343 9.75 18.98 2.00
CA ARG A 343 10.65 18.41 0.98
C ARG A 343 10.01 18.24 -0.39
N ILE A 344 9.18 19.19 -0.80
CA ILE A 344 8.55 19.18 -2.13
C ILE A 344 9.58 19.01 -3.27
N ASP A 345 10.81 19.48 -3.06
CA ASP A 345 11.96 19.37 -3.97
C ASP A 345 12.42 17.95 -4.26
N ALA A 346 12.11 16.99 -3.39
CA ALA A 346 12.69 15.66 -3.42
C ALA A 346 11.82 14.60 -4.11
N HIS A 347 10.75 15.02 -4.79
CA HIS A 347 9.94 14.14 -5.61
C HIS A 347 10.59 13.88 -6.98
N PRO A 348 10.41 12.69 -7.58
CA PRO A 348 10.91 12.40 -8.92
C PRO A 348 10.32 13.31 -10.00
N SER A 349 9.08 13.80 -9.85
CA SER A 349 8.37 14.55 -10.88
C SER A 349 8.37 13.76 -12.20
N ILE A 350 8.91 14.33 -13.28
CA ILE A 350 9.06 13.68 -14.59
C ILE A 350 10.20 12.66 -14.66
N PHE A 351 11.07 12.63 -13.66
CA PHE A 351 12.24 11.75 -13.62
C PHE A 351 11.93 10.38 -13.02
N GLY A 352 10.68 10.15 -12.59
CA GLY A 352 10.21 8.83 -12.14
C GLY A 352 10.15 7.77 -13.24
N ALA A 353 10.17 8.18 -14.52
CA ALA A 353 10.19 7.27 -15.65
C ALA A 353 11.42 7.39 -16.54
N LYS A 354 11.68 6.31 -17.28
CA LYS A 354 12.74 6.22 -18.28
C LYS A 354 12.61 7.35 -19.32
N PRO A 355 13.72 7.93 -19.81
CA PRO A 355 13.71 9.05 -20.76
C PRO A 355 12.78 8.87 -21.96
N GLU A 356 12.76 7.67 -22.54
CA GLU A 356 11.92 7.29 -23.68
C GLU A 356 10.41 7.45 -23.41
N ASN A 357 9.99 7.24 -22.16
CA ASN A 357 8.60 7.30 -21.72
C ASN A 357 8.20 8.67 -21.14
N ARG A 358 9.13 9.64 -21.06
CA ARG A 358 8.83 10.96 -20.47
C ARG A 358 7.94 11.82 -21.36
N ARG A 359 7.97 11.63 -22.68
CA ARG A 359 7.11 12.35 -23.63
C ARG A 359 5.67 11.82 -23.61
N SER A 360 5.48 10.55 -23.28
CA SER A 360 4.18 9.88 -23.22
C SER A 360 3.53 9.89 -21.84
N GLN A 361 4.28 10.20 -20.78
CA GLN A 361 3.73 10.39 -19.43
C GLN A 361 3.25 11.83 -19.21
N ALA A 362 1.93 12.03 -19.34
CA ALA A 362 1.28 13.25 -18.89
C ALA A 362 1.28 13.40 -17.35
N VAL A 363 1.43 12.30 -16.61
CA VAL A 363 1.35 12.26 -15.14
C VAL A 363 2.74 12.31 -14.51
N GLN A 364 2.97 13.29 -13.63
CA GLN A 364 4.20 13.41 -12.85
C GLN A 364 4.11 12.63 -11.54
N ASP A 365 5.24 12.11 -11.06
CA ASP A 365 5.32 11.46 -9.76
C ASP A 365 5.67 12.46 -8.66
N CYS A 366 4.64 12.96 -7.98
CA CYS A 366 4.78 13.84 -6.83
C CYS A 366 4.40 13.15 -5.52
N SER A 367 4.57 11.82 -5.49
CA SER A 367 4.16 10.97 -4.38
C SER A 367 5.25 10.05 -3.85
N HIS A 368 6.12 9.56 -4.73
CA HIS A 368 7.33 8.84 -4.35
C HIS A 368 8.51 9.80 -4.18
N TRP A 369 9.65 9.28 -3.76
CA TRP A 369 10.81 10.10 -3.40
C TRP A 369 12.02 9.67 -4.21
N CYS A 370 12.83 10.63 -4.65
CA CYS A 370 14.14 10.35 -5.19
C CYS A 370 15.02 9.64 -4.15
N LEU A 371 15.90 8.77 -4.63
CA LEU A 371 16.98 8.17 -3.84
C LEU A 371 18.32 8.52 -4.49
N PRO A 372 19.33 8.95 -3.71
CA PRO A 372 19.26 9.27 -2.28
C PRO A 372 18.32 10.47 -1.99
N GLY A 373 17.75 10.53 -0.78
CA GLY A 373 16.77 11.56 -0.43
C GLY A 373 16.05 11.37 0.89
N VAL A 374 14.81 11.86 0.95
CA VAL A 374 13.97 11.89 2.17
C VAL A 374 13.82 10.52 2.87
N PRO A 375 13.69 9.38 2.16
CA PRO A 375 13.66 8.07 2.80
C PRO A 375 14.93 7.72 3.59
N ASP A 376 16.09 8.30 3.24
CA ASP A 376 17.34 8.07 3.97
C ASP A 376 17.26 8.72 5.36
N THR A 377 16.65 9.90 5.47
CA THR A 377 16.36 10.54 6.77
C THR A 377 15.40 9.69 7.62
N TRP A 378 14.39 9.06 6.99
CA TRP A 378 13.48 8.15 7.72
C TRP A 378 14.22 6.93 8.27
N ASN A 379 15.13 6.36 7.48
CA ASN A 379 15.97 5.25 7.90
C ASN A 379 16.96 5.67 8.99
N HIS A 380 17.48 6.90 8.94
CA HIS A 380 18.30 7.45 10.01
C HIS A 380 17.52 7.54 11.34
N PHE A 381 16.24 7.94 11.31
CA PHE A 381 15.41 7.94 12.52
C PHE A 381 15.18 6.53 13.07
N LEU A 382 14.91 5.56 12.20
CA LEU A 382 14.83 4.16 12.61
C LEU A 382 16.15 3.73 13.27
N TYR A 383 17.29 4.03 12.66
CA TYR A 383 18.60 3.71 13.20
C TYR A 383 18.84 4.33 14.59
N LEU A 384 18.52 5.61 14.77
CA LEU A 384 18.63 6.29 16.07
C LEU A 384 17.77 5.62 17.14
N HIS A 385 16.53 5.26 16.82
CA HIS A 385 15.70 4.49 17.74
C HIS A 385 16.32 3.14 18.08
N LEU A 386 16.92 2.45 17.10
CA LEU A 386 17.56 1.17 17.31
C LEU A 386 18.72 1.26 18.30
N LEU A 387 19.51 2.34 18.26
CA LEU A 387 20.61 2.60 19.19
C LEU A 387 20.15 2.92 20.62
N HIS A 388 19.09 3.72 20.79
CA HIS A 388 18.74 4.33 22.08
C HIS A 388 17.84 3.49 22.99
N LYS A 389 17.45 2.27 22.60
CA LYS A 389 16.75 1.32 23.48
C LYS A 389 17.53 0.01 23.59
N ARG A 390 18.38 -0.05 24.62
CA ARG A 390 18.75 -1.31 25.29
C ARG A 390 17.78 -1.55 26.44
#